data_AF-A0A8J4JP67-F1
#
_entry.id   AF-A0A8J4JP67-F1
#
_cell.length_a   1.000
_cell.length_b   1.000
_cell.length_c   1.000
_cell.angle_alpha   90.00
_cell.angle_beta   90.00
_cell.angle_gamma   90.00
#
_symmetry.space_group_name_H-M   'P 1'
#
loop_
_entity.id
_entity.type
_entity.pdbx_description
1 polymer ?
#
loop_
_entity_poly.entity_id
_entity_poly.type
_entity_poly.pdbx_seq_one_letter_code
_entity_poly.pdbx_strand_id
1 'polypeptide(L)'
;AGRDASRAFATGDFTRAGLVDDVSALSPGEVLSIQSWLSFYSDNYDPVGKLVGRFYDENGAPTEALRQAEAAIEEALKFQAESEQRKQQFPPCNSEWSSAKGSRFWCSRQSGGVNRDWTGVPRKLYRPGSRGSRCVCVRTAGPPWGQPDSTEHSDRGDLDNPHLEEYDGCHPLAEQCVLKV
;
A
#
# COMPACT_ATOMS: atom_id res chain seq x y z
N ALA A 1 0.94 29.15 17.64
CA ALA A 1 1.54 28.34 18.73
C ALA A 1 0.49 28.07 19.78
N GLY A 2 0.53 26.90 20.45
CA GLY A 2 -0.48 26.51 21.45
C GLY A 2 -1.84 26.08 20.87
N ARG A 3 -1.84 25.44 19.70
CA ARG A 3 -3.04 24.90 19.04
C ARG A 3 -2.77 23.48 18.59
N ASP A 4 -3.84 22.70 18.43
CA ASP A 4 -3.76 21.43 17.72
C ASP A 4 -3.46 21.69 16.23
N ALA A 5 -2.36 21.12 15.76
CA ALA A 5 -1.91 21.22 14.37
C ALA A 5 -1.87 19.85 13.68
N SER A 6 -2.49 18.81 14.26
CA SER A 6 -2.42 17.43 13.78
C SER A 6 -2.81 17.31 12.30
N ARG A 7 -3.91 17.96 11.90
CA ARG A 7 -4.35 17.99 10.50
C ARG A 7 -3.38 18.74 9.58
N ALA A 8 -2.84 19.87 10.03
CA ALA A 8 -1.88 20.65 9.24
C ALA A 8 -0.58 19.87 9.00
N PHE A 9 -0.13 19.09 9.99
CA PHE A 9 1.00 18.17 9.83
C PHE A 9 0.74 17.04 8.83
N ALA A 10 -0.49 16.54 8.76
CA ALA A 10 -0.88 15.50 7.81
C ALA A 10 -1.06 16.03 6.38
N THR A 11 -1.66 17.21 6.23
CA THR A 11 -2.07 17.78 4.93
C THR A 11 -1.04 18.75 4.34
N GLY A 12 -0.14 19.30 5.16
CA GLY A 12 0.76 20.38 4.80
C GLY A 12 0.11 21.77 4.75
N ASP A 13 -1.19 21.90 5.04
CA ASP A 13 -1.90 23.19 5.05
C ASP A 13 -1.80 23.87 6.43
N PHE A 14 -0.82 24.75 6.59
CA PHE A 14 -0.63 25.57 7.79
C PHE A 14 -1.36 26.93 7.71
N THR A 15 -2.27 27.13 6.76
CA THR A 15 -3.12 28.33 6.73
C THR A 15 -4.18 28.30 7.83
N ARG A 16 -4.92 29.40 8.00
CA ARG A 16 -6.04 29.44 8.95
C ARG A 16 -7.12 28.41 8.66
N ALA A 17 -7.28 27.99 7.40
CA ALA A 17 -8.27 26.99 7.01
C ALA A 17 -7.81 25.55 7.34
N GLY A 18 -6.50 25.27 7.21
CA GLY A 18 -5.92 23.96 7.52
C GLY A 18 -5.61 23.72 9.00
N LEU A 19 -5.47 24.79 9.80
CA LEU A 19 -5.29 24.74 11.26
C LEU A 19 -6.61 24.45 12.00
N VAL A 20 -7.23 23.32 11.68
CA VAL A 20 -8.37 22.75 12.39
C VAL A 20 -8.01 21.39 12.98
N ASP A 21 -8.66 21.03 14.08
CA ASP A 21 -8.36 19.82 14.86
C ASP A 21 -9.06 18.55 14.34
N ASP A 22 -10.03 18.70 13.44
CA ASP A 22 -10.79 17.58 12.89
C ASP A 22 -9.99 16.78 11.85
N VAL A 23 -9.75 15.50 12.16
CA VAL A 23 -8.99 14.55 11.35
C VAL A 23 -9.88 13.46 10.72
N SER A 24 -11.19 13.50 10.94
CA SER A 24 -12.12 12.44 10.51
C SER A 24 -12.25 12.30 8.99
N ALA A 25 -11.93 13.36 8.24
CA ALA A 25 -11.99 13.38 6.78
C ALA A 25 -10.64 13.09 6.09
N LEU A 26 -9.61 12.70 6.85
CA LEU A 26 -8.30 12.40 6.29
C LEU A 26 -8.29 11.06 5.55
N SER A 27 -7.52 10.99 4.48
CA SER A 27 -7.24 9.73 3.80
C SER A 27 -6.36 8.82 4.66
N PRO A 28 -6.34 7.50 4.41
CA PRO A 28 -5.46 6.58 5.16
C PRO A 28 -3.99 7.01 5.15
N GLY A 29 -3.48 7.56 4.04
CA GLY A 29 -2.11 8.05 3.95
C GLY A 29 -1.84 9.26 4.85
N GLU A 30 -2.78 10.19 4.93
CA GLU A 30 -2.68 11.36 5.80
C GLU A 30 -2.79 10.98 7.28
N VAL A 31 -3.66 10.02 7.62
CA VAL A 31 -3.75 9.46 8.98
C VAL A 31 -2.43 8.78 9.39
N LEU A 32 -1.79 8.02 8.49
CA LEU A 32 -0.46 7.45 8.74
C LEU A 32 0.62 8.53 8.88
N SER A 33 0.46 9.69 8.24
CA SER A 33 1.34 10.83 8.47
C SER A 33 1.19 11.38 9.90
N ILE A 34 -0.02 11.41 10.46
CA ILE A 34 -0.22 11.78 11.89
C ILE A 34 0.55 10.80 12.79
N GLN A 35 0.41 9.49 12.57
CA GLN A 35 1.15 8.50 13.34
C GLN A 35 2.68 8.70 13.24
N SER A 36 3.17 9.02 12.04
CA SER A 36 4.60 9.29 11.82
C SER A 36 5.08 10.51 12.61
N TRP A 37 4.30 11.59 12.61
CA TRP A 37 4.60 12.78 13.41
C TRP A 37 4.51 12.50 14.91
N LEU A 38 3.51 11.74 15.36
CA LEU A 38 3.37 11.34 16.76
C LEU A 38 4.60 10.57 17.24
N SER A 39 5.07 9.58 16.46
CA SER A 39 6.30 8.85 16.74
C SER A 39 7.52 9.79 16.76
N PHE A 40 7.68 10.63 15.74
CA PHE A 40 8.77 11.61 15.70
C PHE A 40 8.80 12.50 16.94
N TYR A 41 7.68 13.11 17.33
CA TYR A 41 7.65 13.98 18.51
C TYR A 41 7.86 13.21 19.81
N SER A 42 7.33 11.98 19.92
CA SER A 42 7.52 11.14 21.11
C SER A 42 8.97 10.70 21.27
N ASP A 43 9.68 10.46 20.16
CA ASP A 43 11.08 10.02 20.18
C ASP A 43 12.06 11.18 20.40
N ASN A 44 11.66 12.42 20.08
CA ASN A 44 12.56 13.58 20.05
C ASN A 44 12.26 14.66 21.11
N TYR A 45 11.13 14.57 21.82
CA TYR A 45 10.71 15.57 22.81
C TYR A 45 10.04 14.94 24.02
N ASP A 46 10.25 15.53 25.19
CA ASP A 46 9.55 15.12 26.41
C ASP A 46 8.10 15.64 26.40
N PRO A 47 7.09 14.77 26.53
CA PRO A 47 5.69 15.20 26.60
C PRO A 47 5.42 15.92 27.93
N VAL A 48 4.97 17.17 27.86
CA VAL A 48 4.72 18.02 29.04
C VAL A 48 3.25 18.00 29.52
N GLY A 49 2.36 17.32 28.79
CA GLY A 49 0.94 17.24 29.14
C GLY A 49 0.05 16.89 27.95
N LYS A 50 -1.27 16.99 28.16
CA LYS A 50 -2.31 16.78 27.14
C LYS A 50 -2.98 18.11 26.82
N LEU A 51 -3.37 18.30 25.56
CA LEU A 51 -4.13 19.46 25.12
C LEU A 51 -5.63 19.22 25.34
N VAL A 52 -6.24 19.98 26.24
CA VAL A 52 -7.71 20.00 26.41
C VAL A 52 -8.35 20.51 25.13
N GLY A 53 -9.28 19.73 24.55
CA GLY A 53 -9.90 20.02 23.27
C GLY A 53 -10.54 18.79 22.64
N ARG A 54 -10.40 18.63 21.31
CA ARG A 54 -11.06 17.55 20.58
C ARG A 54 -10.68 16.16 21.09
N PHE A 55 -9.41 15.92 21.38
CA PHE A 55 -8.89 14.57 21.69
C PHE A 55 -8.86 14.24 23.19
N TYR A 56 -8.74 15.25 24.05
CA TYR A 56 -8.75 15.08 25.51
C TYR A 56 -9.67 16.09 26.18
N ASP A 57 -10.44 15.64 27.17
CA ASP A 57 -11.29 16.52 27.96
C ASP A 57 -10.50 17.30 29.04
N GLU A 58 -11.22 18.08 29.84
CA GLU A 58 -10.69 18.89 30.94
C GLU A 58 -9.99 18.08 32.05
N ASN A 59 -10.28 16.78 32.15
CA ASN A 59 -9.63 15.84 33.08
C ASN A 59 -8.46 15.09 32.41
N GLY A 60 -8.18 15.39 31.14
CA GLY A 60 -7.19 14.68 30.33
C GLY A 60 -7.65 13.27 29.91
N ALA A 61 -8.94 12.96 30.02
CA ALA A 61 -9.49 11.68 29.59
C ALA A 61 -9.70 11.67 28.06
N PRO A 62 -9.50 10.52 27.40
CA PRO A 62 -9.66 10.40 25.95
C PRO A 62 -11.13 10.61 25.55
N THR A 63 -11.35 11.46 24.55
CA THR A 63 -12.68 11.66 23.95
C THR A 63 -12.99 10.59 22.92
N GLU A 64 -14.23 10.59 22.41
CA GLU A 64 -14.60 9.72 21.30
C GLU A 64 -13.84 10.04 20.00
N ALA A 65 -13.53 11.31 19.75
CA ALA A 65 -12.77 11.71 18.58
C ALA A 65 -11.35 11.15 18.58
N LEU A 66 -10.73 11.01 19.77
CA LEU A 66 -9.42 10.36 19.88
C LEU A 66 -9.51 8.87 19.58
N ARG A 67 -10.50 8.16 20.13
CA ARG A 67 -10.69 6.73 19.85
C ARG A 67 -10.91 6.47 18.36
N GLN A 68 -11.67 7.34 17.69
CA GLN A 68 -11.88 7.25 16.25
C GLN A 68 -10.60 7.49 15.45
N ALA A 69 -9.78 8.47 15.85
CA ALA A 69 -8.49 8.72 15.21
C ALA A 69 -7.50 7.56 15.41
N GLU A 70 -7.42 7.00 16.62
CA GLU A 70 -6.60 5.83 16.93
C GLU A 70 -7.05 4.59 16.14
N ALA A 71 -8.36 4.35 16.05
CA ALA A 71 -8.91 3.25 15.25
C ALA A 71 -8.61 3.43 13.75
N ALA A 72 -8.72 4.66 13.22
CA ALA A 72 -8.37 4.95 11.83
C ALA A 72 -6.87 4.73 11.56
N ILE A 73 -6.00 5.04 12.52
CA ILE A 73 -4.56 4.74 12.43
C ILE A 73 -4.32 3.23 12.40
N GLU A 74 -4.95 2.47 13.30
CA GLU A 74 -4.80 1.01 13.36
C GLU A 74 -5.26 0.36 12.04
N GLU A 75 -6.42 0.78 11.53
CA GLU A 75 -6.94 0.29 10.24
C GLU A 75 -6.00 0.63 9.08
N ALA A 76 -5.49 1.86 9.04
CA ALA A 76 -4.57 2.29 7.99
C ALA A 76 -3.24 1.51 8.03
N LEU A 77 -2.71 1.24 9.23
CA LEU A 77 -1.49 0.43 9.42
C LEU A 77 -1.71 -1.01 8.95
N LYS A 78 -2.85 -1.61 9.31
CA LYS A 78 -3.21 -2.96 8.86
C LYS A 78 -3.31 -3.01 7.34
N PHE A 79 -4.01 -2.05 6.73
CA PHE A 79 -4.13 -1.97 5.27
C PHE A 79 -2.78 -1.78 4.58
N GLN A 80 -1.89 -0.95 5.16
CA GLN A 80 -0.54 -0.76 4.66
C GLN A 80 0.27 -2.05 4.70
N ALA A 81 0.25 -2.77 5.84
CA ALA A 81 0.96 -4.03 6.00
C ALA A 81 0.48 -5.09 5.00
N GLU A 82 -0.84 -5.24 4.83
CA GLU A 82 -1.41 -6.14 3.84
C GLU A 82 -1.06 -5.72 2.40
N SER A 83 -1.05 -4.42 2.11
CA SER A 83 -0.68 -3.89 0.80
C SER A 83 0.78 -4.20 0.47
N GLU A 84 1.69 -4.03 1.42
CA GLU A 84 3.10 -4.37 1.25
C GLU A 84 3.29 -5.88 1.10
N GLN A 85 2.61 -6.71 1.90
CA GLN A 85 2.67 -8.18 1.72
C GLN A 85 2.20 -8.60 0.31
N ARG A 86 1.07 -8.04 -0.16
CA ARG A 86 0.58 -8.28 -1.52
C ARG A 86 1.54 -7.77 -2.60
N LYS A 87 2.29 -6.70 -2.32
CA LYS A 87 3.30 -6.16 -3.24
C LYS A 87 4.55 -7.05 -3.27
N GLN A 88 4.92 -7.69 -2.16
CA GLN A 88 5.99 -8.69 -2.14
C GLN A 88 5.59 -9.93 -2.95
N GLN A 89 4.36 -10.43 -2.79
CA GLN A 89 3.85 -11.56 -3.55
C GLN A 89 3.67 -11.24 -5.04
N PHE A 90 3.05 -10.09 -5.34
CA PHE A 90 2.68 -9.66 -6.69
C PHE A 90 3.17 -8.23 -6.96
N PRO A 91 4.49 -8.05 -7.14
CA PRO A 91 5.04 -6.74 -7.44
C PRO A 91 4.53 -6.24 -8.80
N PRO A 92 4.20 -4.95 -8.94
CA PRO A 92 3.83 -4.37 -10.22
C PRO A 92 4.88 -4.63 -11.31
N CYS A 93 4.43 -4.89 -12.53
CA CYS A 93 5.33 -4.98 -13.68
C CYS A 93 6.03 -3.64 -13.93
N ASN A 94 7.22 -3.70 -14.52
CA ASN A 94 7.74 -2.54 -15.24
C ASN A 94 6.90 -2.33 -16.51
N SER A 95 6.72 -1.08 -16.93
CA SER A 95 5.87 -0.76 -18.08
C SER A 95 6.38 0.44 -18.86
N GLU A 96 6.25 0.37 -20.18
CA GLU A 96 6.42 1.50 -21.08
C GLU A 96 5.24 1.56 -22.05
N TRP A 97 4.88 2.77 -22.48
CA TRP A 97 3.85 2.97 -23.49
C TRP A 97 4.36 3.97 -24.53
N SER A 98 4.01 3.70 -25.79
CA SER A 98 4.14 4.68 -26.86
C SER A 98 3.01 4.53 -27.86
N SER A 99 2.62 5.62 -28.52
CA SER A 99 1.60 5.60 -29.55
C SER A 99 1.95 4.67 -30.73
N ALA A 100 3.23 4.53 -31.07
CA ALA A 100 3.69 3.70 -32.19
C ALA A 100 3.77 2.20 -31.87
N LYS A 101 4.03 1.82 -30.61
CA LYS A 101 4.29 0.41 -30.22
C LYS A 101 3.24 -0.18 -29.28
N GLY A 102 2.36 0.64 -28.73
CA GLY A 102 1.41 0.24 -27.68
C GLY A 102 2.07 0.11 -26.31
N SER A 103 1.46 -0.72 -25.46
CA SER A 103 1.91 -0.97 -24.09
C SER A 103 2.86 -2.17 -24.06
N ARG A 104 4.00 -2.02 -23.41
CA ARG A 104 4.88 -3.15 -23.08
C ARG A 104 5.03 -3.26 -21.58
N PHE A 105 4.87 -4.48 -21.07
CA PHE A 105 5.13 -4.84 -19.69
C PHE A 105 6.27 -5.85 -19.63
N TRP A 106 7.11 -5.77 -18.60
CA TRP A 106 8.12 -6.79 -18.35
C TRP A 106 8.40 -6.96 -16.87
N CYS A 107 8.91 -8.13 -16.55
CA CYS A 107 9.37 -8.51 -15.24
C CYS A 107 10.89 -8.62 -15.25
N SER A 108 11.51 -8.19 -14.17
CA SER A 108 12.93 -8.36 -13.89
C SER A 108 13.10 -8.66 -12.40
N ARG A 109 14.31 -8.98 -11.95
CA ARG A 109 14.61 -9.07 -10.51
C ARG A 109 14.30 -7.79 -9.71
N GLN A 110 14.08 -6.67 -10.40
CA GLN A 110 13.64 -5.41 -9.81
C GLN A 110 12.38 -4.89 -10.53
N SER A 111 11.21 -5.10 -9.95
CA SER A 111 9.94 -4.62 -10.50
C SER A 111 9.07 -4.09 -9.38
N GLY A 112 8.35 -2.98 -9.63
CA GLY A 112 7.43 -2.41 -8.65
C GLY A 112 8.08 -1.97 -7.33
N GLY A 113 9.37 -1.66 -7.35
CA GLY A 113 10.15 -1.30 -6.15
C GLY A 113 10.55 -2.48 -5.26
N VAL A 114 10.37 -3.73 -5.71
CA VAL A 114 10.75 -4.94 -4.98
C VAL A 114 11.97 -5.59 -5.64
N ASN A 115 12.99 -5.93 -4.84
CA ASN A 115 14.17 -6.69 -5.26
C ASN A 115 14.02 -8.15 -4.83
N ARG A 116 14.31 -9.08 -5.74
CA ARG A 116 14.03 -10.52 -5.61
C ARG A 116 15.00 -11.35 -6.44
N ASP A 117 15.11 -12.63 -6.11
CA ASP A 117 16.00 -13.61 -6.76
C ASP A 117 15.43 -14.21 -8.06
N TRP A 118 14.12 -14.08 -8.30
CA TRP A 118 13.42 -14.55 -9.51
C TRP A 118 12.92 -13.42 -10.41
N THR A 119 12.83 -13.66 -11.72
CA THR A 119 12.29 -12.71 -12.70
C THR A 119 10.77 -12.83 -12.83
N GLY A 120 10.27 -14.03 -13.09
CA GLY A 120 8.84 -14.29 -13.27
C GLY A 120 8.25 -13.69 -14.54
N VAL A 121 6.92 -13.73 -14.63
CA VAL A 121 6.19 -13.40 -15.87
C VAL A 121 5.06 -12.40 -15.62
N PRO A 122 4.73 -11.54 -16.60
CA PRO A 122 3.60 -10.62 -16.49
C PRO A 122 2.26 -11.37 -16.44
N ARG A 123 1.39 -10.99 -15.51
CA ARG A 123 -0.02 -11.43 -15.43
C ARG A 123 -0.94 -10.27 -15.12
N LYS A 124 -2.20 -10.38 -15.55
CA LYS A 124 -3.30 -9.53 -15.09
C LYS A 124 -3.73 -10.02 -13.72
N LEU A 125 -3.64 -9.17 -12.69
CA LEU A 125 -4.20 -9.45 -11.37
C LEU A 125 -5.49 -8.67 -11.19
N TYR A 126 -6.59 -9.38 -10.94
CA TYR A 126 -7.89 -8.80 -10.64
C TYR A 126 -8.09 -8.70 -9.12
N ARG A 127 -8.63 -7.58 -8.67
CA ARG A 127 -9.05 -7.41 -7.28
C ARG A 127 -10.57 -7.42 -7.21
N PRO A 128 -11.18 -8.18 -6.28
CA PRO A 128 -12.61 -8.09 -6.02
C PRO A 128 -13.05 -6.62 -5.82
N GLY A 129 -14.12 -6.21 -6.48
CA GLY A 129 -14.64 -4.83 -6.42
C GLY A 129 -13.93 -3.80 -7.31
N SER A 130 -12.83 -4.16 -7.97
CA SER A 130 -12.16 -3.28 -8.94
C SER A 130 -12.69 -3.49 -10.37
N ARG A 131 -12.77 -2.42 -11.17
CA ARG A 131 -13.25 -2.47 -12.57
C ARG A 131 -12.20 -2.90 -13.60
N GLY A 132 -10.98 -3.27 -13.17
CA GLY A 132 -9.91 -3.61 -14.10
C GLY A 132 -8.79 -4.40 -13.44
N SER A 133 -7.92 -4.98 -14.27
CA SER A 133 -6.71 -5.66 -13.84
C SER A 133 -5.53 -4.71 -13.75
N ARG A 134 -4.53 -5.07 -12.94
CA ARG A 134 -3.19 -4.47 -12.98
C ARG A 134 -2.16 -5.51 -13.41
N CYS A 135 -1.08 -5.08 -14.06
CA CYS A 135 0.03 -5.96 -14.36
C CYS A 135 0.85 -6.24 -13.10
N VAL A 136 1.09 -7.53 -12.81
CA VAL A 136 2.00 -7.99 -11.75
C VAL A 136 2.98 -9.02 -12.28
N CYS A 137 4.14 -9.12 -11.64
CA CYS A 137 5.10 -10.18 -11.88
C CYS A 137 4.80 -11.38 -11.01
N VAL A 138 4.75 -12.55 -11.62
CA VAL A 138 4.34 -13.81 -10.98
C VAL A 138 5.44 -14.83 -11.08
N ARG A 139 5.77 -15.45 -9.94
CA ARG A 139 6.81 -16.46 -9.85
C ARG A 139 6.33 -17.75 -10.50
N THR A 140 7.19 -18.38 -11.27
CA THR A 140 6.82 -19.55 -12.10
C THR A 140 7.38 -20.87 -11.58
N ALA A 141 8.10 -20.85 -10.46
CA ALA A 141 8.76 -22.01 -9.86
C ALA A 141 8.75 -21.92 -8.34
N GLY A 142 8.88 -23.05 -7.65
CA GLY A 142 8.85 -23.13 -6.20
C GLY A 142 7.44 -23.30 -5.62
N PRO A 143 7.34 -23.44 -4.29
CA PRO A 143 6.06 -23.46 -3.58
C PRO A 143 5.33 -22.11 -3.68
N PRO A 144 3.98 -22.08 -3.68
CA PRO A 144 3.20 -20.84 -3.63
C PRO A 144 3.56 -19.98 -2.41
N TRP A 145 3.52 -18.65 -2.54
CA TRP A 145 3.96 -17.70 -1.51
C TRP A 145 3.31 -17.92 -0.14
N GLY A 146 2.01 -18.26 -0.11
CA GLY A 146 1.26 -18.47 1.14
C GLY A 146 1.40 -19.86 1.75
N GLN A 147 2.12 -20.79 1.09
CA GLN A 147 2.23 -22.19 1.51
C GLN A 147 3.64 -22.74 1.23
N PRO A 148 4.70 -22.12 1.77
CA PRO A 148 6.09 -22.50 1.46
C PRO A 148 6.45 -23.93 1.88
N ASP A 149 5.83 -24.44 2.95
CA ASP A 149 6.11 -25.78 3.52
C ASP A 149 5.14 -26.86 3.01
N SER A 150 4.23 -26.53 2.09
CA SER A 150 3.31 -27.53 1.53
C SER A 150 4.08 -28.52 0.67
N THR A 151 3.92 -29.82 0.93
CA THR A 151 4.45 -30.87 0.05
C THR A 151 3.54 -31.15 -1.14
N GLU A 152 2.34 -30.57 -1.16
CA GLU A 152 1.34 -30.73 -2.21
C GLU A 152 1.27 -29.45 -3.05
N HIS A 153 2.23 -29.26 -3.95
CA HIS A 153 2.21 -28.18 -4.93
C HIS A 153 2.75 -28.61 -6.28
N SER A 154 2.33 -27.91 -7.33
CA SER A 154 2.73 -28.15 -8.72
C SER A 154 4.13 -27.63 -9.06
N ASP A 155 4.83 -27.00 -8.10
CA ASP A 155 6.12 -26.31 -8.28
C ASP A 155 6.07 -25.20 -9.36
N ARG A 156 4.89 -24.58 -9.51
CA ARG A 156 4.61 -23.53 -10.49
C ARG A 156 4.62 -22.12 -9.87
N GLY A 157 5.21 -21.96 -8.69
CA GLY A 157 5.22 -20.71 -7.94
C GLY A 157 3.79 -20.24 -7.66
N ASP A 158 3.46 -19.04 -8.12
CA ASP A 158 2.19 -18.37 -7.86
C ASP A 158 1.27 -18.34 -9.09
N LEU A 159 1.59 -19.09 -10.15
CA LEU A 159 0.83 -19.12 -11.42
C LEU A 159 -0.60 -19.61 -11.27
N ASP A 160 -0.87 -20.48 -10.29
CA ASP A 160 -2.18 -21.12 -10.10
C ASP A 160 -3.13 -20.27 -9.23
N ASN A 161 -2.77 -19.00 -8.94
CA ASN A 161 -3.63 -18.09 -8.20
C ASN A 161 -4.91 -17.75 -9.02
N PRO A 162 -6.12 -17.94 -8.47
CA PRO A 162 -7.38 -17.81 -9.21
C PRO A 162 -7.72 -16.37 -9.64
N HIS A 163 -7.00 -15.37 -9.13
CA HIS A 163 -7.19 -13.97 -9.50
C HIS A 163 -6.23 -13.51 -10.60
N LEU A 164 -5.41 -14.42 -11.14
CA LEU A 164 -4.50 -14.14 -12.23
C LEU A 164 -5.10 -14.57 -13.58
N GLU A 165 -4.78 -13.79 -14.61
CA GLU A 165 -5.07 -14.13 -16.00
C GLU A 165 -3.85 -13.81 -16.86
N GLU A 166 -3.66 -14.59 -17.92
CA GLU A 166 -2.61 -14.35 -18.91
C GLU A 166 -2.98 -13.18 -19.83
N TYR A 167 -1.97 -12.62 -20.50
CA TYR A 167 -2.20 -11.63 -21.55
C TYR A 167 -2.37 -12.34 -22.89
N ASP A 168 -3.47 -12.03 -23.59
CA ASP A 168 -3.72 -12.55 -24.92
C ASP A 168 -2.60 -12.17 -25.89
N GLY A 169 -2.14 -13.13 -26.69
CA GLY A 169 -1.08 -12.92 -27.68
C GLY A 169 0.35 -12.85 -27.12
N CYS A 170 0.53 -13.05 -25.82
CA CYS A 170 1.84 -13.15 -25.18
C CYS A 170 2.14 -14.60 -24.78
N HIS A 171 3.40 -15.03 -24.91
CA HIS A 171 3.77 -16.39 -24.50
C HIS A 171 3.62 -16.53 -22.97
N PRO A 172 2.98 -17.60 -22.46
CA PRO A 172 2.69 -17.76 -21.04
C PRO A 172 3.92 -17.63 -20.13
N LEU A 173 5.07 -18.10 -20.59
CA LEU A 173 6.33 -18.07 -19.84
C LEU A 173 7.29 -16.94 -20.23
N ALA A 174 6.85 -15.98 -21.06
CA ALA A 174 7.71 -14.85 -21.42
C ALA A 174 7.81 -13.83 -20.28
N GLU A 175 9.02 -13.33 -20.04
CA GLU A 175 9.30 -12.28 -19.05
C GLU A 175 8.76 -10.90 -19.49
N GLN A 176 8.31 -10.77 -20.74
CA GLN A 176 7.73 -9.55 -21.29
C GLN A 176 6.51 -9.82 -22.15
N CYS A 177 5.63 -8.82 -22.23
CA CYS A 177 4.43 -8.84 -23.06
C CYS A 177 4.24 -7.48 -23.75
N VAL A 178 3.90 -7.49 -25.04
CA VAL A 178 3.66 -6.28 -25.85
C VAL A 178 2.23 -6.33 -26.38
N LEU A 179 1.40 -5.40 -25.92
CA LEU A 179 0.04 -5.21 -26.39
C LEU A 179 0.04 -4.10 -27.44
N LYS A 180 -0.22 -4.48 -28.70
CA LYS A 180 -0.31 -3.53 -29.81
C LYS A 180 -1.58 -2.67 -29.67
N VAL A 181 -1.52 -1.45 -30.21
CA VAL A 181 -2.68 -0.54 -30.37
C VAL A 181 -3.57 -1.06 -31.49
#